data_AF-U1PKT3-F1
#
_entry.id   AF-U1PKT3-F1
#
_cell.length_a   1.000
_cell.length_b   1.000
_cell.length_c   1.000
_cell.angle_alpha   90.00
_cell.angle_beta   90.00
_cell.angle_gamma   90.00
#
_symmetry.space_group_name_H-M   'P 1'
#
loop_
_entity.id
_entity.type
_entity.pdbx_description
1 polymer ?
#
loop_
_entity_poly.entity_id
_entity_poly.type
_entity_poly.pdbx_seq_one_letter_code
_entity_poly.pdbx_strand_id
1 'polypeptide(L)'
;MSGDLDPIDPETAVQMYLDSRRRELTDATIQAHQYRLKQFVRWYDDDGLNNLNNLSGRNLHRFRIKRREDDELANFTMKGQLATLRMFLRFCATIGEKFEQDDC
;
A
#
# COMPACT_ATOMS: atom_id res chain seq x y z
N MET A 1 18.24 4.67 7.23
CA MET A 1 17.13 5.54 7.68
C MET A 1 16.00 4.64 8.17
N SER A 2 16.21 4.02 9.33
CA SER A 2 15.20 3.25 10.06
C SER A 2 15.19 3.88 11.44
N GLY A 3 14.22 4.76 11.69
CA GLY A 3 14.27 5.61 12.87
C GLY A 3 12.92 5.88 13.49
N ASP A 4 11.87 6.20 12.72
CA ASP A 4 10.68 6.78 13.36
C ASP A 4 9.37 6.59 12.58
N LEU A 5 9.08 5.36 12.18
CA LEU A 5 7.77 5.03 11.62
C LEU A 5 6.99 4.15 12.59
N ASP A 6 5.77 4.57 12.91
CA ASP A 6 4.86 3.75 13.72
C ASP A 6 4.50 2.46 12.97
N PRO A 7 4.67 1.29 13.61
CA PRO A 7 4.39 0.01 12.97
C PRO A 7 2.90 -0.09 12.68
N ILE A 8 2.57 -0.48 11.44
CA ILE A 8 1.19 -0.63 10.99
C ILE A 8 1.08 -1.87 10.10
N ASP A 9 0.01 -2.63 10.29
CA ASP A 9 -0.31 -3.76 9.43
C ASP A 9 -0.90 -3.27 8.09
N PRO A 10 -0.72 -4.03 7.00
CA PRO A 10 -1.17 -3.63 5.67
C PRO A 10 -2.69 -3.43 5.56
N GLU A 11 -3.52 -4.20 6.28
CA GLU A 11 -4.98 -4.09 6.18
C GLU A 11 -5.48 -2.79 6.79
N THR A 12 -5.02 -2.48 8.00
CA THR A 12 -5.34 -1.22 8.69
C THR A 12 -4.90 -0.02 7.85
N ALA A 13 -3.67 -0.04 7.33
CA ALA A 13 -3.17 1.03 6.48
C ALA A 13 -4.04 1.24 5.22
N VAL A 14 -4.53 0.15 4.60
CA VAL A 14 -5.41 0.24 3.43
C VAL A 14 -6.75 0.87 3.80
N GLN A 15 -7.34 0.51 4.94
CA GLN A 15 -8.59 1.13 5.39
C GLN A 15 -8.43 2.64 5.60
N MET A 16 -7.37 3.06 6.31
CA MET A 16 -7.06 4.47 6.52
C MET A 16 -6.87 5.22 5.19
N TYR A 17 -6.17 4.60 4.23
CA TYR A 17 -6.01 5.17 2.90
C TYR A 17 -7.34 5.36 2.19
N LEU A 18 -8.18 4.33 2.14
CA LEU A 18 -9.48 4.40 1.45
C LEU A 18 -10.38 5.47 2.10
N ASP A 19 -10.41 5.54 3.43
CA ASP A 19 -11.17 6.52 4.19
C ASP A 19 -10.72 7.95 3.87
N SER A 20 -9.40 8.20 3.80
CA SER A 20 -8.86 9.51 3.41
C SER A 20 -9.29 9.95 2.00
N ARG A 21 -9.55 8.99 1.10
CA ARG A 21 -9.87 9.25 -0.31
C ARG A 21 -11.37 9.30 -0.61
N ARG A 22 -12.23 8.80 0.28
CA ARG A 22 -13.69 8.72 0.07
C ARG A 22 -14.34 10.07 -0.25
N ARG A 23 -13.76 11.18 0.23
CA ARG A 23 -14.29 12.54 -0.03
C ARG A 23 -13.82 13.13 -1.36
N GLU A 24 -12.77 12.58 -1.95
CA GLU A 24 -12.11 13.13 -3.14
C GLU A 24 -12.43 12.32 -4.40
N LEU A 25 -12.75 11.04 -4.24
CA LEU A 25 -12.90 10.09 -5.34
C LEU A 25 -14.32 9.52 -5.41
N THR A 26 -14.71 9.11 -6.62
CA THR A 26 -15.98 8.40 -6.82
C THR A 26 -15.95 7.01 -6.20
N ASP A 27 -17.11 6.48 -5.82
CA ASP A 27 -17.25 5.13 -5.26
C ASP A 27 -16.63 4.06 -6.17
N ALA A 28 -16.82 4.17 -7.48
CA ALA A 28 -16.21 3.26 -8.45
C ALA A 28 -14.67 3.30 -8.40
N THR A 29 -14.08 4.48 -8.19
CA THR A 29 -12.63 4.63 -8.06
C THR A 29 -12.13 4.06 -6.73
N ILE A 30 -12.88 4.27 -5.63
CA ILE A 30 -12.59 3.68 -4.32
C ILE A 30 -12.63 2.15 -4.39
N GLN A 31 -13.65 1.57 -5.02
CA GLN A 31 -13.76 0.12 -5.24
C GLN A 31 -12.58 -0.42 -6.06
N ALA A 32 -12.18 0.28 -7.12
CA ALA A 32 -11.00 -0.09 -7.90
C ALA A 32 -9.71 -0.03 -7.07
N HIS A 33 -9.54 0.98 -6.22
CA HIS A 33 -8.39 1.04 -5.31
C HIS A 33 -8.40 -0.11 -4.29
N GLN A 34 -9.56 -0.37 -3.68
CA GLN A 34 -9.72 -1.47 -2.72
C GLN A 34 -9.37 -2.82 -3.34
N TYR A 35 -9.87 -3.12 -4.54
CA TYR A 35 -9.55 -4.36 -5.24
C TYR A 35 -8.05 -4.51 -5.49
N ARG A 36 -7.40 -3.46 -5.99
CA ARG A 36 -5.97 -3.48 -6.29
C ARG A 36 -5.13 -3.64 -5.03
N LEU A 37 -5.45 -2.90 -3.97
CA LEU A 37 -4.71 -2.97 -2.71
C LEU A 37 -4.93 -4.29 -1.97
N LYS A 38 -6.13 -4.87 -2.05
CA LYS A 38 -6.40 -6.21 -1.50
C LYS A 38 -5.48 -7.28 -2.08
N GLN A 39 -5.16 -7.21 -3.38
CA GLN A 39 -4.22 -8.14 -3.99
C GLN A 39 -2.78 -7.91 -3.52
N PHE A 40 -2.40 -6.66 -3.26
CA PHE A 40 -1.10 -6.36 -2.65
C PHE A 40 -1.00 -6.90 -1.22
N VAL A 41 -2.01 -6.66 -0.38
CA VAL A 41 -2.04 -7.14 1.01
C VAL A 41 -1.94 -8.65 1.07
N ARG A 42 -2.76 -9.37 0.30
CA ARG A 42 -2.71 -10.84 0.23
C ARG A 42 -1.32 -11.35 -0.13
N TRP A 43 -0.72 -10.77 -1.17
CA TRP A 43 0.63 -11.15 -1.58
C TRP A 43 1.69 -10.87 -0.48
N TYR A 44 1.55 -9.74 0.22
CA TYR A 44 2.51 -9.35 1.25
C TYR A 44 2.38 -10.22 2.51
N ASP A 45 1.15 -10.61 2.87
CA ASP A 45 0.86 -11.52 3.99
C ASP A 45 1.33 -12.95 3.70
N ASP A 46 1.14 -13.45 2.47
CA ASP A 46 1.64 -14.77 2.03
C ASP A 46 3.18 -14.89 2.16
N ASP A 47 3.91 -13.78 2.03
CA ASP A 47 5.38 -13.70 2.22
C ASP A 47 5.78 -13.65 3.71
N GLY A 48 4.82 -13.72 4.64
CA GLY A 48 5.03 -13.62 6.09
C GLY A 48 5.39 -12.20 6.56
N LEU A 49 5.10 -11.19 5.75
CA LEU A 49 5.42 -9.79 6.03
C LEU A 49 4.14 -9.07 6.50
N ASN A 50 4.03 -8.87 7.81
CA ASN A 50 2.85 -8.27 8.45
C ASN A 50 3.05 -6.81 8.88
N ASN A 51 4.22 -6.23 8.59
CA ASN A 51 4.55 -4.85 8.95
C ASN A 51 5.03 -4.08 7.71
N LEU A 52 4.40 -2.95 7.40
CA LEU A 52 4.77 -2.11 6.26
C LEU A 52 6.15 -1.45 6.42
N ASN A 53 6.69 -1.34 7.63
CA ASN A 53 8.06 -0.85 7.86
C ASN A 53 9.13 -1.78 7.26
N ASN A 54 8.79 -3.05 7.04
CA ASN A 54 9.67 -4.04 6.39
C ASN A 54 9.56 -4.02 4.86
N LEU A 55 8.70 -3.18 4.29
CA LEU A 55 8.49 -3.10 2.86
C LEU A 55 9.70 -2.44 2.18
N SER A 56 10.33 -3.18 1.27
CA SER A 56 11.46 -2.68 0.48
C SER A 56 11.13 -2.55 -1.01
N GLY A 57 11.95 -1.81 -1.75
CA GLY A 57 11.85 -1.76 -3.21
C GLY A 57 12.01 -3.14 -3.88
N ARG A 58 12.74 -4.08 -3.25
CA ARG A 58 12.86 -5.46 -3.73
C ARG A 58 11.55 -6.22 -3.61
N ASN A 59 10.79 -5.99 -2.54
CA ASN A 59 9.46 -6.57 -2.35
C ASN A 59 8.51 -6.06 -3.45
N LEU A 60 8.52 -4.75 -3.74
CA LEU A 60 7.71 -4.18 -4.83
C LEU A 60 8.07 -4.74 -6.20
N HIS A 61 9.35 -5.06 -6.43
CA HIS A 61 9.79 -5.72 -7.65
C HIS A 61 9.21 -7.15 -7.75
N ARG A 62 9.26 -7.93 -6.66
CA ARG A 62 8.66 -9.27 -6.62
C ARG A 62 7.15 -9.23 -6.85
N PHE A 63 6.45 -8.30 -6.22
CA PHE A 63 5.01 -8.10 -6.45
C PHE A 63 4.70 -7.84 -7.93
N ARG A 64 5.49 -6.99 -8.59
CA ARG A 64 5.31 -6.68 -10.02
C ARG A 64 5.53 -7.90 -10.91
N ILE A 65 6.53 -8.74 -10.60
CA ILE A 65 6.78 -9.99 -11.34
C ILE A 65 5.60 -10.93 -11.14
N LYS A 66 5.21 -11.21 -9.89
CA LYS A 66 4.07 -12.07 -9.57
C LYS A 66 2.81 -11.67 -10.30
N ARG A 67 2.43 -10.38 -10.24
CA ARG A 67 1.22 -9.87 -10.91
C ARG A 67 1.28 -9.99 -12.43
N ARG A 68 2.47 -10.05 -13.03
CA ARG A 68 2.64 -10.23 -14.48
C ARG A 68 2.56 -11.70 -14.87
N GLU A 69 3.19 -12.58 -14.09
CA GLU A 69 3.35 -13.99 -14.40
C GLU A 69 2.14 -14.83 -13.95
N ASP A 70 1.65 -14.64 -12.72
CA ASP A 70 0.61 -15.48 -12.14
C ASP A 70 -0.81 -15.06 -12.58
N ASP A 71 -1.00 -13.75 -12.80
CA ASP A 71 -2.32 -13.18 -13.09
C ASP A 71 -2.49 -12.71 -14.55
N GLU A 72 -1.47 -12.94 -15.39
CA GLU A 72 -1.40 -12.54 -16.81
C GLU A 72 -1.90 -11.11 -17.08
N LEU A 73 -1.65 -10.19 -16.14
CA LEU A 73 -2.28 -8.87 -16.19
C LEU A 73 -1.82 -8.09 -17.42
N ALA A 74 -2.80 -7.58 -18.17
CA ALA A 74 -2.53 -6.63 -19.25
C ALA A 74 -1.70 -5.44 -18.74
N ASN A 75 -0.75 -4.98 -19.55
CA ASN A 75 0.17 -3.90 -19.20
C ASN A 75 -0.55 -2.62 -18.71
N PHE A 76 -1.72 -2.30 -19.27
CA PHE A 76 -2.52 -1.16 -18.85
C PHE A 76 -3.07 -1.32 -17.42
N THR A 77 -3.59 -2.51 -17.10
CA THR A 77 -4.08 -2.87 -15.76
C THR A 77 -2.94 -2.81 -14.74
N MET A 78 -1.75 -3.27 -15.12
CA MET A 78 -0.54 -3.18 -14.30
C MET A 78 -0.17 -1.72 -13.98
N LYS A 79 -0.27 -0.81 -14.95
CA LYS A 79 -0.02 0.63 -14.72
C LYS A 79 -0.98 1.20 -13.67
N GLY A 80 -2.27 0.86 -13.74
CA GLY A 80 -3.27 1.26 -12.75
C GLY A 80 -3.03 0.67 -11.35
N GLN A 81 -2.61 -0.60 -11.29
CA GLN A 81 -2.20 -1.28 -10.06
C GLN A 81 -1.03 -0.55 -9.39
N LEU A 82 0.05 -0.30 -10.13
CA LEU A 82 1.26 0.34 -9.60
C LEU A 82 1.05 1.82 -9.26
N ALA A 83 0.19 2.53 -9.99
CA ALA A 83 -0.20 3.90 -9.67
C ALA A 83 -0.95 3.96 -8.32
N THR A 84 -1.92 3.07 -8.14
CA THR A 84 -2.66 2.94 -6.87
C THR A 84 -1.71 2.62 -5.72
N LEU A 85 -0.83 1.62 -5.90
CA LEU A 85 0.14 1.22 -4.89
C LEU A 85 1.08 2.37 -4.51
N ARG A 86 1.55 3.16 -5.48
CA ARG A 86 2.41 4.31 -5.21
C ARG A 86 1.70 5.38 -4.37
N MET A 87 0.43 5.68 -4.65
CA MET A 87 -0.35 6.63 -3.85
C MET A 87 -0.55 6.13 -2.43
N PHE A 88 -0.86 4.84 -2.28
CA PHE A 88 -0.99 4.19 -0.98
C PHE A 88 0.31 4.27 -0.16
N LEU A 89 1.46 3.95 -0.75
CA LEU A 89 2.75 4.00 -0.02
C LEU A 89 3.16 5.42 0.36
N ARG A 90 2.86 6.40 -0.50
CA ARG A 90 3.06 7.82 -0.16
C ARG A 90 2.20 8.22 1.04
N PHE A 91 0.94 7.78 1.06
CA PHE A 91 0.06 8.01 2.20
C PHE A 91 0.62 7.36 3.48
N CYS A 92 1.06 6.10 3.42
CA CYS A 92 1.65 5.42 4.57
C CYS A 92 2.87 6.15 5.12
N ALA A 93 3.74 6.65 4.23
CA ALA A 93 4.90 7.45 4.63
C ALA A 93 4.49 8.75 5.35
N THR A 94 3.39 9.39 4.93
CA THR A 94 2.88 10.61 5.57
C THR A 94 2.27 10.36 6.94
N ILE A 95 1.55 9.25 7.14
CA ILE A 95 0.88 8.98 8.44
C ILE A 95 1.77 8.25 9.44
N GLY A 96 2.86 7.64 9.00
CA GLY A 96 3.77 6.90 9.86
C GLY A 96 4.78 7.77 10.59
N GLU A 97 4.97 9.03 10.19
CA GLU A 97 5.86 9.97 10.86
C GLU A 97 5.39 10.19 12.31
N LYS A 98 6.26 9.88 13.27
CA LYS A 98 5.98 10.22 14.67
C LYS A 98 6.11 11.72 14.87
N PHE A 99 5.19 12.29 15.64
CA PHE A 99 5.33 13.64 16.15
C PHE A 99 6.21 13.57 17.40
N GLU A 100 7.37 14.24 17.41
CA GLU A 100 8.12 14.47 18.65
C GLU A 100 7.19 15.25 19.60
N GLN A 101 6.79 14.61 20.70
CA GLN A 101 6.19 15.34 21.81
C GLN A 101 7.33 16.08 22.49
N ASP A 102 7.45 17.37 22.23
CA ASP A 102 8.18 18.27 23.10
C ASP A 102 7.46 18.22 24.46
N ASP A 103 8.01 17.41 25.38
CA ASP A 103 7.65 17.42 26.80
C ASP A 103 7.82 18.84 27.32
N CYS A 104 6.69 19.52 27.55
CA CYS A 104 6.64 20.79 28.26
C CYS A 104 7.01 20.62 29.74
#